data_AF-A0A924PQP0-F1
#
_entry.id   AF-A0A924PQP0-F1
#
_cell.length_a   1.000
_cell.length_b   1.000
_cell.length_c   1.000
_cell.angle_alpha   90.00
_cell.angle_beta   90.00
_cell.angle_gamma   90.00
#
_symmetry.space_group_name_H-M   'P 1'
#
loop_
_entity.id
_entity.type
_entity.pdbx_description
1 polymer ?
#
loop_
_entity_poly.entity_id
_entity_poly.type
_entity_poly.pdbx_seq_one_letter_code
_entity_poly.pdbx_strand_id
1 'polypeptide(L)'
;MTQSCPKCHHVRQPGALAPDWQCPACGVAYAKVSDGLRDQPVRTEVFVARQPSPFAWGKWVAVAVLAYGAWMGWQVSAKHRLQGHDAEQFSSGDVQALAASVKSGDVIIYTTTTCPYCAQAKGWLTQNGFAFTECDAQTSMDCERRLQELGGVGVPFLMVKGKPMKNGFDSDEFLALLKS
;
A
#
# COMPACT_ATOMS: atom_id res chain seq x y z
N MET A 1 39.87 72.73 0.37
CA MET A 1 38.78 71.91 0.95
C MET A 1 38.77 70.59 0.21
N THR A 2 39.26 69.54 0.84
CA THR A 2 39.46 68.22 0.23
C THR A 2 38.12 67.49 0.17
N GLN A 3 37.35 67.68 -0.91
CA GLN A 3 36.05 67.02 -1.07
C GLN A 3 36.24 65.62 -1.66
N SER A 4 35.82 64.60 -0.92
CA SER A 4 35.73 63.21 -1.42
C SER A 4 34.46 63.04 -2.25
N CYS A 5 34.58 62.40 -3.41
CA CYS A 5 33.44 62.17 -4.29
C CYS A 5 32.46 61.14 -3.68
N PRO A 6 31.17 61.46 -3.50
CA PRO A 6 30.20 60.51 -2.93
C PRO A 6 29.90 59.29 -3.81
N LYS A 7 30.26 59.31 -5.10
CA LYS A 7 30.03 58.17 -6.02
C LYS A 7 31.16 57.15 -6.03
N CYS A 8 32.42 57.60 -5.98
CA CYS A 8 33.59 56.74 -6.14
C CYS A 8 34.63 56.89 -5.03
N HIS A 9 34.36 57.74 -4.04
CA HIS A 9 35.24 58.05 -2.90
C HIS A 9 36.62 58.61 -3.26
N HIS A 10 36.84 58.99 -4.52
CA HIS A 10 38.07 59.63 -4.94
C HIS A 10 38.22 61.02 -4.30
N VAL A 11 39.41 61.27 -3.76
CA VAL A 11 39.78 62.55 -3.14
C VAL A 11 40.46 63.44 -4.18
N ARG A 12 39.85 64.60 -4.47
CA ARG A 12 40.38 65.54 -5.48
C ARG A 12 41.69 66.18 -5.00
N GLN A 13 42.75 66.02 -5.77
CA GLN A 13 44.03 66.69 -5.57
C GLN A 13 43.98 68.13 -6.13
N PRO A 14 44.67 69.11 -5.50
CA PRO A 14 44.79 70.46 -6.04
C PRO A 14 45.54 70.43 -7.38
N GLY A 15 44.94 70.96 -8.45
CA GLY A 15 45.53 70.98 -9.81
C GLY A 15 45.00 69.93 -10.80
N ALA A 16 43.88 69.27 -10.49
CA ALA A 16 43.25 68.34 -11.44
C ALA A 16 42.77 69.07 -12.71
N LEU A 17 42.94 68.42 -13.88
CA LEU A 17 42.54 68.96 -15.19
C LEU A 17 41.02 69.10 -15.37
N ALA A 18 40.22 68.31 -14.66
CA ALA A 18 38.77 68.38 -14.74
C ALA A 18 38.26 69.68 -14.09
N PRO A 19 37.18 70.31 -14.60
CA PRO A 19 36.57 71.47 -13.96
C PRO A 19 36.18 71.19 -12.50
N ASP A 20 36.13 72.23 -11.66
CA ASP A 20 35.86 72.07 -10.22
C ASP A 20 34.47 71.47 -9.92
N TRP A 21 33.53 71.58 -10.85
CA TRP A 21 32.19 70.98 -10.70
C TRP A 21 32.15 69.47 -11.00
N GLN A 22 33.21 68.89 -11.57
CA GLN A 22 33.25 67.50 -12.04
C GLN A 22 34.36 66.68 -11.34
N CYS A 23 34.04 65.45 -10.92
CA CYS A 23 35.04 64.53 -10.38
C CYS A 23 35.98 64.03 -11.50
N PRO A 24 37.32 64.19 -11.38
CA PRO A 24 38.27 63.76 -12.40
C PRO A 24 38.35 62.24 -12.56
N ALA A 25 37.98 61.46 -11.53
CA ALA A 25 38.09 60.01 -11.55
C ALA A 25 36.88 59.31 -12.21
N CYS A 26 35.66 59.81 -11.98
CA CYS A 26 34.44 59.15 -12.46
C CYS A 26 33.49 60.05 -13.27
N GLY A 27 33.89 61.30 -13.54
CA GLY A 27 33.19 62.21 -14.44
C GLY A 27 31.84 62.74 -13.95
N VAL A 28 31.45 62.52 -12.70
CA VAL A 28 30.15 63.01 -12.20
C VAL A 28 30.24 64.46 -11.75
N ALA A 29 29.17 65.21 -12.01
CA ALA A 29 28.98 66.54 -11.44
C ALA A 29 28.58 66.40 -9.97
N TYR A 30 29.28 67.09 -9.06
CA TYR A 30 29.03 66.98 -7.61
C TYR A 30 27.57 67.35 -7.24
N ALA A 31 27.03 68.39 -7.87
CA ALA A 31 25.65 68.85 -7.64
C ALA A 31 24.60 67.75 -7.91
N LYS A 32 24.78 66.96 -8.97
CA LYS A 32 23.83 65.89 -9.32
C LYS A 32 23.88 64.73 -8.31
N VAL A 33 25.04 64.46 -7.73
CA VAL A 33 25.16 63.38 -6.74
C VAL A 33 24.60 63.81 -5.38
N SER A 34 24.79 65.07 -4.98
CA SER A 34 24.20 65.58 -3.73
C SER A 34 22.67 65.60 -3.76
N ASP A 35 22.04 65.88 -4.90
CA ASP A 35 20.59 65.88 -5.00
C ASP A 35 20.00 64.45 -4.93
N GLY A 36 20.66 63.46 -5.53
CA GLY A 36 20.27 62.05 -5.38
C GLY A 36 20.43 61.51 -3.96
N LEU A 37 21.29 62.11 -3.12
CA LEU A 37 21.41 61.77 -1.70
C LEU A 37 20.33 62.45 -0.83
N ARG A 38 19.81 63.62 -1.25
CA ARG A 38 18.75 64.34 -0.53
C ARG A 38 17.39 63.64 -0.63
N ASP A 39 17.15 62.92 -1.72
CA ASP A 39 15.90 62.21 -1.98
C ASP A 39 15.85 60.79 -1.38
N GLN A 40 16.88 60.39 -0.62
CA GLN A 40 16.80 59.17 0.17
C GLN A 40 15.94 59.45 1.40
N PRO A 41 14.79 58.77 1.56
CA PRO A 41 14.01 58.91 2.77
C PRO A 41 14.90 58.52 3.94
N VAL A 42 15.08 59.44 4.89
CA VAL A 42 15.78 59.19 6.15
C VAL A 42 15.05 58.03 6.82
N ARG A 43 15.61 56.83 6.67
CA ARG A 43 15.13 55.64 7.35
C ARG A 43 15.53 55.83 8.81
N THR A 44 14.59 56.35 9.62
CA THR A 44 14.71 56.31 11.06
C THR A 44 14.76 54.82 11.42
N GLU A 45 15.97 54.34 11.72
CA GLU A 45 16.21 52.99 12.22
C GLU A 45 15.52 52.89 13.59
N VAL A 46 14.23 52.55 13.59
CA VAL A 46 13.55 52.09 14.79
C VAL A 46 14.23 50.76 15.13
N PHE A 47 15.04 50.76 16.19
CA PHE A 47 15.55 49.53 16.79
C PHE A 47 14.37 48.73 17.35
N VAL A 48 13.70 47.98 16.47
CA VAL A 48 12.81 46.90 16.87
C VAL A 48 13.72 45.80 17.37
N ALA A 49 13.80 45.65 18.69
CA ALA A 49 14.44 44.50 19.30
C ALA A 49 13.90 43.23 18.65
N ARG A 50 14.78 42.46 18.00
CA ARG A 50 14.43 41.17 17.41
C ARG A 50 14.01 40.25 18.55
N GLN A 51 12.70 40.08 18.72
CA GLN A 51 12.18 39.08 19.65
C GLN A 51 12.74 37.72 19.23
N PRO A 52 13.41 36.96 20.13
CA PRO A 52 13.76 35.59 19.81
C PRO A 52 12.46 34.86 19.53
N SER A 53 12.36 34.19 18.38
CA SER A 53 11.17 33.44 18.04
C SER A 53 10.91 32.46 19.17
N PRO A 54 9.78 32.55 19.90
CA PRO A 54 9.33 31.37 20.62
C PRO A 54 9.20 30.32 19.52
N PHE A 55 9.46 29.06 19.84
CA PHE A 55 9.27 27.94 18.92
C PHE A 55 10.50 27.41 18.15
N ALA A 56 11.61 27.18 18.85
CA ALA A 56 12.64 26.21 18.43
C ALA A 56 12.11 24.75 18.31
N TRP A 57 10.90 24.46 18.80
CA TRP A 57 10.22 23.17 18.62
C TRP A 57 9.69 22.93 17.20
N GLY A 58 9.56 23.94 16.32
CA GLY A 58 8.94 23.75 14.99
C GLY A 58 9.68 22.73 14.12
N LYS A 59 11.02 22.71 14.23
CA LYS A 59 11.86 21.69 13.58
C LYS A 59 11.63 20.30 14.19
N TRP A 60 11.45 20.23 15.50
CA TRP A 60 11.19 18.97 16.21
C TRP A 60 9.77 18.43 15.96
N VAL A 61 8.76 19.29 15.81
CA VAL A 61 7.40 18.90 15.40
C VAL A 61 7.40 18.35 13.98
N ALA A 62 8.11 19.01 13.05
CA ALA A 62 8.23 18.50 11.68
C ALA A 62 8.91 17.12 11.64
N VAL A 63 9.98 16.93 12.42
CA VAL A 63 10.65 15.62 12.55
C VAL A 63 9.73 14.58 13.19
N ALA A 64 8.98 14.94 14.24
CA ALA A 64 8.04 14.03 14.89
C ALA A 64 6.89 13.62 13.96
N VAL A 65 6.34 14.54 13.17
CA VAL A 65 5.28 14.26 12.18
C VAL A 65 5.79 13.35 11.07
N LEU A 66 7.00 13.58 10.55
CA LEU A 66 7.61 12.72 9.53
C LEU A 66 7.94 11.33 10.08
N ALA A 67 8.50 11.25 11.30
CA ALA A 67 8.78 9.98 11.96
C ALA A 67 7.50 9.21 12.28
N TYR A 68 6.45 9.90 12.74
CA TYR A 68 5.15 9.30 13.02
C TYR A 68 4.44 8.85 11.74
N GLY A 69 4.48 9.63 10.67
CA GLY A 69 3.94 9.25 9.36
C GLY A 69 4.69 8.08 8.73
N ALA A 70 6.02 8.03 8.85
CA ALA A 70 6.83 6.90 8.42
C ALA A 70 6.58 5.64 9.28
N TRP A 71 6.43 5.78 10.60
CA TRP A 71 6.12 4.69 11.52
C TRP A 71 4.70 4.14 11.30
N MET A 72 3.70 5.02 11.16
CA MET A 72 2.34 4.63 10.80
C MET A 72 2.28 4.02 9.40
N GLY A 73 2.98 4.60 8.41
CA GLY A 73 3.07 4.07 7.06
C GLY A 73 3.73 2.69 7.02
N TRP A 74 4.79 2.49 7.78
CA TRP A 74 5.42 1.17 7.95
C TRP A 74 4.49 0.20 8.68
N GLN A 75 3.75 0.63 9.71
CA GLN A 75 2.74 -0.23 10.35
C GLN A 75 1.61 -0.61 9.40
N VAL A 76 1.14 0.30 8.54
CA VAL A 76 0.09 0.01 7.56
C VAL A 76 0.64 -0.91 6.45
N SER A 77 1.83 -0.67 5.91
CA SER A 77 2.46 -1.57 4.92
C SER A 77 2.89 -2.92 5.49
N ALA A 78 3.33 -2.98 6.76
CA ALA A 78 3.66 -4.24 7.43
C ALA A 78 2.40 -5.03 7.78
N LYS A 79 1.31 -4.38 8.21
CA LYS A 79 0.01 -5.02 8.42
C LYS A 79 -0.59 -5.51 7.11
N HIS A 80 -0.54 -4.72 6.03
CA HIS A 80 -1.00 -5.17 4.70
C HIS A 80 -0.16 -6.31 4.09
N ARG A 81 1.08 -6.52 4.55
CA ARG A 81 1.91 -7.67 4.16
C ARG A 81 1.64 -8.93 5.00
N LEU A 82 1.02 -8.79 6.18
CA LEU A 82 0.59 -9.90 7.04
C LEU A 82 -0.91 -10.19 6.96
N GLN A 83 -1.71 -9.29 6.39
CA GLN A 83 -3.16 -9.41 6.19
C GLN A 83 -3.53 -9.74 4.74
N GLY A 84 -2.64 -10.44 4.04
CA GLY A 84 -2.90 -11.01 2.72
C GLY A 84 -3.18 -12.52 2.76
N HIS A 85 -3.69 -13.06 3.88
CA HIS A 85 -3.76 -14.50 4.13
C HIS A 85 -5.03 -15.02 4.80
N ASP A 86 -6.13 -14.25 4.84
CA ASP A 86 -7.39 -14.72 5.44
C ASP A 86 -8.60 -14.57 4.50
N ALA A 87 -8.39 -14.79 3.20
CA ALA A 87 -9.44 -15.47 2.46
C ALA A 87 -9.34 -16.94 2.89
N GLU A 88 -10.45 -17.57 3.21
CA GLU A 88 -10.62 -18.94 3.66
C GLU A 88 -10.06 -19.96 2.64
N GLN A 89 -8.75 -19.95 2.44
CA GLN A 89 -7.99 -20.71 1.46
C GLN A 89 -7.24 -21.77 2.24
N PHE A 90 -7.80 -22.98 2.22
CA PHE A 90 -7.13 -24.16 2.77
C PHE A 90 -5.70 -24.22 2.22
N SER A 91 -4.69 -24.10 3.10
CA SER A 91 -3.30 -24.27 2.70
C SER A 91 -3.15 -25.68 2.15
N SER A 92 -2.28 -25.88 1.14
CA SER A 92 -2.03 -27.21 0.59
C SER A 92 -1.76 -28.22 1.72
N GLY A 93 -0.93 -27.83 2.70
CA GLY A 93 -0.62 -28.69 3.86
C GLY A 93 -1.84 -29.11 4.68
N ASP A 94 -2.85 -28.23 4.82
CA ASP A 94 -4.09 -28.56 5.52
C ASP A 94 -4.93 -29.56 4.72
N VAL A 95 -4.98 -29.42 3.39
CA VAL A 95 -5.68 -30.35 2.51
C VAL A 95 -5.06 -31.74 2.59
N GLN A 96 -3.73 -31.85 2.59
CA GLN A 96 -3.05 -33.14 2.73
C GLN A 96 -3.27 -33.76 4.13
N ALA A 97 -3.26 -32.95 5.19
CA ALA A 97 -3.53 -33.43 6.54
C ALA A 97 -4.96 -33.98 6.67
N LEU A 98 -5.95 -33.29 6.07
CA LEU A 98 -7.32 -33.77 6.01
C LEU A 98 -7.43 -35.06 5.20
N ALA A 99 -6.77 -35.15 4.05
CA ALA A 99 -6.76 -36.36 3.23
C ALA A 99 -6.27 -37.59 3.99
N ALA A 100 -5.20 -37.44 4.78
CA ALA A 100 -4.67 -38.50 5.64
C ALA A 100 -5.63 -38.92 6.78
N SER A 101 -6.56 -38.04 7.16
CA SER A 101 -7.53 -38.30 8.24
C SER A 101 -8.79 -39.05 7.78
N VAL A 102 -9.05 -39.07 6.46
CA VAL A 102 -10.23 -39.71 5.88
C VAL A 102 -10.15 -41.23 6.01
N LYS A 103 -11.20 -41.85 6.55
CA LYS A 103 -11.34 -43.30 6.68
C LYS A 103 -12.16 -43.88 5.53
N SER A 104 -12.09 -45.20 5.36
CA SER A 104 -12.95 -45.92 4.42
C SER A 104 -14.43 -45.70 4.78
N GLY A 105 -15.23 -45.25 3.82
CA GLY A 105 -16.65 -44.95 4.00
C GLY A 105 -16.98 -43.51 4.44
N ASP A 106 -15.98 -42.69 4.78
CA ASP A 106 -16.21 -41.28 5.12
C ASP A 106 -16.62 -40.46 3.90
N VAL A 107 -16.14 -40.83 2.71
CA VAL A 107 -16.46 -40.16 1.45
C VAL A 107 -17.05 -41.17 0.49
N ILE A 108 -18.32 -40.98 0.13
CA ILE A 108 -19.00 -41.75 -0.90
C ILE A 108 -19.43 -40.80 -2.00
N ILE A 109 -19.02 -41.06 -3.23
CA ILE A 109 -19.43 -40.32 -4.42
C ILE A 109 -20.34 -41.18 -5.29
N TYR A 110 -21.54 -40.66 -5.56
CA TYR A 110 -22.50 -41.23 -6.47
C TYR A 110 -22.29 -40.64 -7.85
N THR A 111 -22.12 -41.50 -8.85
CA THR A 111 -21.75 -41.14 -10.22
C THR A 111 -22.65 -41.84 -11.24
N THR A 112 -22.44 -41.51 -12.51
CA THR A 112 -22.94 -42.30 -13.65
C THR A 112 -21.81 -42.53 -14.64
N THR A 113 -21.95 -43.54 -15.49
CA THR A 113 -20.90 -43.98 -16.42
C THR A 113 -20.44 -42.88 -17.39
N THR A 114 -21.34 -41.98 -17.81
CA THR A 114 -21.03 -40.93 -18.79
C THR A 114 -21.29 -39.54 -18.20
N CYS A 115 -20.58 -39.20 -17.13
CA CYS A 115 -20.72 -37.91 -16.43
C CYS A 115 -19.38 -37.16 -16.34
N PRO A 116 -19.19 -36.06 -17.11
CA PRO A 116 -17.93 -35.31 -17.09
C PRO A 116 -17.68 -34.60 -15.75
N TYR A 117 -18.72 -34.11 -15.07
CA TYR A 117 -18.58 -33.50 -13.75
C TYR A 117 -18.19 -34.50 -12.66
N CYS A 118 -18.67 -35.74 -12.77
CA CYS A 118 -18.28 -36.84 -11.90
C CYS A 118 -16.79 -37.18 -12.08
N ALA A 119 -16.32 -37.21 -13.32
CA ALA A 119 -14.90 -37.38 -13.62
C ALA A 119 -14.04 -36.24 -13.03
N GLN A 120 -14.50 -34.99 -13.13
CA GLN A 120 -13.81 -33.84 -12.52
C GLN A 120 -13.72 -33.96 -10.99
N ALA A 121 -14.82 -34.29 -10.32
CA ALA A 121 -14.86 -34.47 -8.87
C ALA A 121 -13.91 -35.58 -8.41
N LYS A 122 -13.98 -36.76 -9.04
CA LYS A 122 -13.05 -37.88 -8.74
C LYS A 122 -11.60 -37.50 -9.00
N GLY A 123 -11.36 -36.79 -10.10
CA GLY A 123 -10.04 -36.27 -10.45
C GLY A 123 -9.47 -35.37 -9.36
N TRP A 124 -10.26 -34.43 -8.85
CA TRP A 124 -9.85 -33.53 -7.76
C TRP A 124 -9.58 -34.29 -6.46
N LEU A 125 -10.46 -35.23 -6.08
CA LEU A 125 -10.27 -36.05 -4.87
C LEU A 125 -8.97 -36.86 -4.96
N THR A 126 -8.72 -37.47 -6.12
CA THR A 126 -7.52 -38.29 -6.36
C THR A 126 -6.25 -37.44 -6.33
N GLN A 127 -6.27 -36.27 -7.00
CA GLN A 127 -5.13 -35.35 -7.04
C GLN A 127 -4.73 -34.84 -5.64
N ASN A 128 -5.71 -34.67 -4.75
CA ASN A 128 -5.48 -34.20 -3.38
C ASN A 128 -5.30 -35.35 -2.36
N GLY A 129 -5.31 -36.61 -2.81
CA GLY A 129 -5.06 -37.77 -1.97
C GLY A 129 -6.22 -38.23 -1.10
N PHE A 130 -7.45 -37.76 -1.37
CA PHE A 130 -8.63 -38.19 -0.62
C PHE A 130 -9.07 -39.60 -1.03
N ALA A 131 -9.17 -40.50 -0.05
CA ALA A 131 -9.80 -41.79 -0.25
C ALA A 131 -11.33 -41.64 -0.37
N PHE A 132 -11.95 -42.31 -1.34
CA PHE A 132 -13.40 -42.29 -1.53
C PHE A 132 -13.90 -43.63 -2.07
N THR A 133 -15.20 -43.87 -1.88
CA THR A 133 -15.92 -44.99 -2.48
C THR A 133 -16.82 -44.47 -3.60
N GLU A 134 -16.67 -45.01 -4.80
CA GLU A 134 -17.55 -44.69 -5.93
C GLU A 134 -18.76 -45.65 -5.96
N CYS A 135 -19.95 -45.08 -6.15
CA CYS A 135 -21.21 -45.81 -6.34
C CYS A 135 -21.83 -45.35 -7.68
N ASP A 136 -21.68 -46.14 -8.75
CA ASP A 136 -22.26 -45.81 -10.05
C ASP A 136 -23.76 -46.16 -10.05
N ALA A 137 -24.61 -45.13 -10.03
CA ALA A 137 -26.06 -45.25 -10.02
C ALA A 137 -26.65 -45.65 -11.38
N GLN A 138 -25.86 -45.64 -12.46
CA GLN A 138 -26.30 -46.12 -13.77
C GLN A 138 -26.13 -47.64 -13.91
N THR A 139 -25.11 -48.22 -13.27
CA THR A 139 -24.79 -49.65 -13.40
C THR A 139 -25.19 -50.47 -12.17
N SER A 140 -25.44 -49.84 -11.02
CA SER A 140 -25.85 -50.51 -9.78
C SER A 140 -27.21 -50.03 -9.29
N MET A 141 -28.19 -50.94 -9.29
CA MET A 141 -29.52 -50.70 -8.74
C MET A 141 -29.48 -50.34 -7.24
N ASP A 142 -28.53 -50.89 -6.50
CA ASP A 142 -28.36 -50.56 -5.08
C ASP A 142 -27.83 -49.14 -4.88
N CYS A 143 -26.94 -48.67 -5.75
CA CYS A 143 -26.46 -47.28 -5.73
C CYS A 143 -27.56 -46.31 -6.10
N GLU A 144 -28.34 -46.63 -7.14
CA GLU A 144 -29.48 -45.83 -7.59
C GLU A 144 -30.51 -45.66 -6.46
N ARG A 145 -30.92 -46.76 -5.84
CA ARG A 145 -31.86 -46.75 -4.71
C ARG A 145 -31.34 -45.90 -3.55
N ARG A 146 -30.08 -46.07 -3.15
CA ARG A 146 -29.49 -45.26 -2.06
C ARG A 146 -29.44 -43.78 -2.41
N LEU A 147 -29.11 -43.42 -3.66
CA LEU A 147 -29.10 -42.04 -4.11
C LEU A 147 -30.50 -41.41 -3.99
N GLN A 148 -31.54 -42.15 -4.39
CA GLN A 148 -32.93 -41.71 -4.27
C GLN A 148 -33.38 -41.57 -2.80
N GLU A 149 -33.02 -42.53 -1.94
CA GLU A 149 -33.31 -42.48 -0.49
C GLU A 149 -32.65 -41.27 0.20
N LEU A 150 -31.47 -40.87 -0.26
CA LEU A 150 -30.75 -39.67 0.19
C LEU A 150 -31.33 -38.36 -0.38
N GLY A 151 -32.35 -38.44 -1.24
CA GLY A 151 -32.92 -37.28 -1.92
C GLY A 151 -32.01 -36.68 -3.00
N GLY A 152 -31.05 -37.45 -3.50
CA GLY A 152 -30.13 -37.01 -4.55
C GLY A 152 -30.86 -36.86 -5.88
N VAL A 153 -30.94 -35.63 -6.38
CA VAL A 153 -31.62 -35.28 -7.64
C VAL A 153 -30.71 -35.32 -8.87
N GLY A 154 -29.42 -35.61 -8.69
CA GLY A 154 -28.44 -35.61 -9.77
C GLY A 154 -27.07 -36.10 -9.32
N VAL A 155 -26.12 -36.15 -10.25
CA VAL A 155 -24.72 -36.52 -10.02
C VAL A 155 -23.77 -35.44 -10.53
N PRO A 156 -22.56 -35.28 -9.96
CA PRO A 156 -22.03 -36.02 -8.81
C PRO A 156 -22.77 -35.64 -7.51
N PHE A 157 -23.12 -36.63 -6.70
CA PHE A 157 -23.67 -36.43 -5.36
C PHE A 157 -22.73 -37.05 -4.34
N LEU A 158 -22.38 -36.32 -3.29
CA LEU A 158 -21.37 -36.74 -2.33
C LEU A 158 -21.94 -36.78 -0.91
N MET A 159 -21.60 -37.86 -0.21
CA MET A 159 -21.76 -37.99 1.23
C MET A 159 -20.38 -37.89 1.88
N VAL A 160 -20.22 -36.92 2.79
CA VAL A 160 -18.97 -36.66 3.51
C VAL A 160 -19.24 -36.74 5.01
N LYS A 161 -18.62 -37.70 5.70
CA LYS A 161 -18.83 -38.03 7.12
C LYS A 161 -20.32 -38.15 7.47
N GLY A 162 -21.08 -38.80 6.59
CA GLY A 162 -22.52 -39.02 6.75
C GLY A 162 -23.40 -37.80 6.43
N LYS A 163 -22.85 -36.68 5.96
CA LYS A 163 -23.60 -35.48 5.57
C LYS A 163 -23.65 -35.33 4.05
N PRO A 164 -24.81 -35.03 3.45
CA PRO A 164 -24.90 -34.76 2.02
C PRO A 164 -24.34 -33.38 1.68
N MET A 165 -23.66 -33.27 0.54
CA MET A 165 -23.31 -31.98 -0.06
C MET A 165 -24.54 -31.34 -0.73
N LYS A 166 -24.60 -30.00 -0.76
CA LYS A 166 -25.81 -29.28 -1.19
C LYS A 166 -26.05 -29.29 -2.69
N ASN A 167 -25.02 -28.95 -3.49
CA ASN A 167 -25.17 -28.66 -4.92
C ASN A 167 -24.23 -29.49 -5.81
N GLY A 168 -23.90 -30.70 -5.37
CA GLY A 168 -22.91 -31.56 -6.02
C GLY A 168 -21.51 -31.36 -5.46
N PHE A 169 -20.48 -31.38 -6.31
CA PHE A 169 -19.09 -31.25 -5.86
C PHE A 169 -18.65 -29.79 -5.78
N ASP A 170 -18.22 -29.39 -4.58
CA ASP A 170 -17.60 -28.10 -4.27
C ASP A 170 -16.44 -28.36 -3.30
N SER A 171 -15.23 -27.89 -3.62
CA SER A 171 -14.04 -28.22 -2.81
C SER A 171 -14.11 -27.64 -1.41
N ASP A 172 -14.68 -26.45 -1.25
CA ASP A 172 -14.65 -25.72 0.00
C ASP A 172 -15.68 -26.31 0.97
N GLU A 173 -16.88 -26.62 0.47
CA GLU A 173 -17.90 -27.38 1.22
C GLU A 173 -17.36 -28.76 1.62
N PHE A 174 -16.71 -29.47 0.70
CA PHE A 174 -16.12 -30.79 0.98
C PHE A 174 -15.12 -30.73 2.14
N LEU A 175 -14.18 -29.78 2.10
CA LEU A 175 -13.17 -29.64 3.14
C LEU A 175 -13.77 -29.15 4.46
N ALA A 176 -14.80 -28.29 4.42
CA ALA A 176 -15.53 -27.86 5.60
C ALA A 176 -16.26 -29.03 6.28
N LEU A 177 -16.90 -29.91 5.51
CA LEU A 177 -17.57 -31.11 6.04
C LEU A 177 -16.58 -32.09 6.69
N LEU A 178 -15.37 -32.24 6.15
CA LEU A 178 -14.34 -33.10 6.75
C LEU A 178 -13.85 -32.59 8.12
N LYS A 179 -13.74 -31.27 8.28
CA LYS A 179 -13.34 -30.62 9.54
C LYS A 179 -14.42 -30.70 10.63
N SER A 180 -15.68 -30.90 10.25
CA SER A 180 -16.82 -31.00 11.19
C SER A 180 -16.88 -32.32 11.94
#